data_AF-A0A956ICE6-F1
#
_entry.id   AF-A0A956ICE6-F1
#
_cell.length_a   1.000
_cell.length_b   1.000
_cell.length_c   1.000
_cell.angle_alpha   90.00
_cell.angle_beta   90.00
_cell.angle_gamma   90.00
#
_symmetry.space_group_name_H-M   'P 1'
#
loop_
_entity.id
_entity.type
_entity.pdbx_description
1 polymer ?
#
loop_
_entity_poly.entity_id
_entity_poly.type
_entity_poly.pdbx_seq_one_letter_code
_entity_poly.pdbx_strand_id
1 'polypeptide(L)'
;TDDYLDDDVDAKGLLSPNTRDGEALYTALEHAWDEGFGYFGAARDFDLYTDAEVAAAGGRADWQIVHDTNGDCRIDLLSEVNFGASTNAAKRDRGATTEIDLGGDAFDAFVAGRRLITETEGELSAEQLTTLRGYRDTIVSAWEKAYAATAVHYINDVLADMDAFGTETYVFADHAKHWAELKGFALAFQFNPRSPLLEMDRGMRGFDRLHGFLGDAPVLAAAGETAVADYRTALEDARALLAEAYAFAAEDVAAW
;
A
#
# COMPACT_ATOMS: atom_id res chain seq x y z
N THR A 1 -1.88 7.29 6.50
CA THR A 1 -3.19 7.87 6.14
C THR A 1 -3.78 8.59 7.32
N ASP A 2 -3.63 8.04 8.52
CA ASP A 2 -3.94 8.67 9.81
C ASP A 2 -3.34 10.09 9.93
N ASP A 3 -4.10 11.03 10.49
CA ASP A 3 -3.91 12.49 10.57
C ASP A 3 -4.19 13.31 9.28
N TYR A 4 -3.43 13.11 8.20
CA TYR A 4 -3.47 14.03 7.04
C TYR A 4 -4.65 13.84 6.09
N LEU A 5 -5.06 12.58 5.90
CA LEU A 5 -6.21 12.21 5.07
C LEU A 5 -7.42 11.83 5.94
N ASP A 6 -7.34 12.06 7.25
CA ASP A 6 -8.48 11.83 8.14
C ASP A 6 -9.37 13.08 8.25
N ASP A 7 -10.55 12.87 8.81
CA ASP A 7 -11.60 13.87 8.99
C ASP A 7 -12.31 13.72 10.34
N ASP A 8 -11.58 13.24 11.34
CA ASP A 8 -12.04 12.91 12.69
C ASP A 8 -11.74 14.02 13.73
N VAL A 9 -10.77 14.89 13.46
CA VAL A 9 -10.39 16.01 14.32
C VAL A 9 -10.69 17.36 13.65
N ASP A 10 -11.41 18.22 14.36
CA ASP A 10 -11.74 19.58 13.89
C ASP A 10 -10.48 20.36 13.49
N ALA A 11 -10.53 21.02 12.32
CA ALA A 11 -9.45 21.82 11.76
C ALA A 11 -8.13 21.05 11.48
N LYS A 12 -8.22 19.73 11.28
CA LYS A 12 -7.11 18.83 10.90
C LYS A 12 -7.47 18.00 9.68
N GLY A 13 -6.46 17.42 9.03
CA GLY A 13 -6.61 16.60 7.83
C GLY A 13 -7.49 17.28 6.78
N LEU A 14 -8.55 16.59 6.35
CA LEU A 14 -9.52 17.09 5.37
C LEU A 14 -10.43 18.21 5.90
N LEU A 15 -10.48 18.41 7.23
CA LEU A 15 -11.24 19.49 7.88
C LEU A 15 -10.38 20.74 8.11
N SER A 16 -9.12 20.73 7.65
CA SER A 16 -8.24 21.91 7.71
C SER A 16 -8.83 23.07 6.89
N PRO A 17 -8.62 24.34 7.31
CA PRO A 17 -9.11 25.50 6.56
C PRO A 17 -8.56 25.54 5.13
N ASN A 18 -9.43 25.80 4.15
CA ASN A 18 -9.00 26.09 2.78
C ASN A 18 -8.76 27.59 2.55
N THR A 19 -8.11 28.22 3.52
CA THR A 19 -7.68 29.60 3.48
C THR A 19 -6.19 29.68 3.80
N ARG A 20 -5.50 30.68 3.23
CA ARG A 20 -4.06 30.88 3.47
C ARG A 20 -3.84 31.35 4.90
N ASP A 21 -2.84 30.77 5.55
CA ASP A 21 -2.34 31.24 6.84
C ASP A 21 -1.18 32.21 6.62
N GLY A 22 -1.40 33.49 6.95
CA GLY A 22 -0.39 34.54 6.85
C GLY A 22 0.18 34.71 5.43
N GLU A 23 1.51 34.58 5.31
CA GLU A 23 2.26 34.75 4.05
C GLU A 23 2.44 33.42 3.29
N ALA A 24 1.85 32.31 3.75
CA ALA A 24 1.96 31.03 3.08
C ALA A 24 1.40 31.11 1.65
N LEU A 25 2.09 30.44 0.72
CA LEU A 25 1.65 30.36 -0.68
C LEU A 25 0.52 29.34 -0.88
N TYR A 26 0.27 28.52 0.14
CA TYR A 26 -0.74 27.46 0.16
C TYR A 26 -1.68 27.60 1.36
N THR A 27 -2.86 26.97 1.30
CA THR A 27 -3.82 26.87 2.41
C THR A 27 -3.44 25.73 3.37
N ALA A 28 -3.99 25.74 4.59
CA ALA A 28 -3.75 24.63 5.53
C ALA A 28 -4.24 23.28 4.98
N LEU A 29 -5.35 23.28 4.23
CA LEU A 29 -5.86 22.07 3.57
C LEU A 29 -4.95 21.59 2.43
N GLU A 30 -4.42 22.50 1.62
CA GLU A 30 -3.43 22.16 0.59
C GLU A 30 -2.20 21.50 1.21
N HIS A 31 -1.70 22.04 2.33
CA HIS A 31 -0.55 21.48 3.04
C HIS A 31 -0.83 20.07 3.57
N ALA A 32 -1.96 19.88 4.27
CA ALA A 32 -2.33 18.57 4.80
C ALA A 32 -2.48 17.53 3.67
N TRP A 33 -3.06 17.92 2.54
CA TRP A 33 -3.17 17.04 1.37
C TRP A 33 -1.80 16.68 0.78
N ASP A 34 -0.91 17.66 0.63
CA ASP A 34 0.45 17.47 0.11
C ASP A 34 1.31 16.62 1.06
N GLU A 35 1.12 16.72 2.38
CA GLU A 35 1.74 15.82 3.36
C GLU A 35 1.23 14.38 3.18
N GLY A 36 -0.08 14.20 3.02
CA GLY A 36 -0.69 12.90 2.72
C GLY A 36 -0.09 12.25 1.46
N PHE A 37 0.10 13.03 0.41
CA PHE A 37 0.78 12.61 -0.83
C PHE A 37 2.24 12.21 -0.56
N GLY A 38 2.97 13.01 0.21
CA GLY A 38 4.35 12.71 0.60
C GLY A 38 4.51 11.36 1.33
N TYR A 39 3.55 10.99 2.19
CA TYR A 39 3.59 9.68 2.84
C TYR A 39 3.30 8.51 1.90
N PHE A 40 2.50 8.71 0.83
CA PHE A 40 2.33 7.69 -0.21
C PHE A 40 3.65 7.46 -0.96
N GLY A 41 4.47 8.50 -1.04
CA GLY A 41 5.84 8.41 -1.51
C GLY A 41 5.94 8.31 -3.03
N ALA A 42 4.98 8.86 -3.77
CA ALA A 42 5.10 8.99 -5.22
C ALA A 42 5.97 10.20 -5.59
N ALA A 43 6.74 10.08 -6.67
CA ALA A 43 7.37 11.24 -7.31
C ALA A 43 6.29 12.21 -7.82
N ARG A 44 6.61 13.50 -7.92
CA ARG A 44 5.65 14.53 -8.39
C ARG A 44 5.18 14.28 -9.82
N ASP A 45 5.98 13.57 -10.59
CA ASP A 45 5.78 13.20 -12.00
C ASP A 45 5.56 11.68 -12.15
N PHE A 46 4.92 11.05 -11.15
CA PHE A 46 4.61 9.62 -11.12
C PHE A 46 3.97 9.11 -12.42
N ASP A 47 3.09 9.91 -13.03
CA ASP A 47 2.37 9.62 -14.28
C ASP A 47 3.28 9.47 -15.50
N LEU A 48 4.54 9.91 -15.40
CA LEU A 48 5.56 9.71 -16.43
C LEU A 48 6.27 8.35 -16.34
N TYR A 49 6.07 7.60 -15.26
CA TYR A 49 6.67 6.29 -15.04
C TYR A 49 5.70 5.17 -15.46
N THR A 50 6.28 4.06 -15.89
CA THR A 50 5.56 2.77 -15.94
C THR A 50 5.72 2.03 -14.61
N ASP A 51 4.85 1.07 -14.29
CA ASP A 51 4.99 0.23 -13.10
C ASP A 51 6.33 -0.52 -13.06
N ALA A 52 6.84 -0.92 -14.21
CA ALA A 52 8.16 -1.55 -14.33
C ALA A 52 9.29 -0.61 -13.88
N GLU A 53 9.17 0.69 -14.18
CA GLU A 53 10.16 1.72 -13.82
C GLU A 53 10.07 2.08 -12.34
N VAL A 54 8.86 2.33 -11.82
CA VAL A 54 8.64 2.61 -10.39
C VAL A 54 9.13 1.45 -9.52
N ALA A 55 8.96 0.22 -9.99
CA ALA A 55 9.38 -0.97 -9.26
C ALA A 55 10.82 -1.43 -9.53
N ALA A 56 11.61 -0.64 -10.27
CA ALA A 56 12.99 -0.95 -10.68
C ALA A 56 13.16 -2.34 -11.33
N ALA A 57 12.22 -2.72 -12.19
CA ALA A 57 12.12 -4.05 -12.79
C ALA A 57 12.08 -4.02 -14.33
N GLY A 58 12.31 -2.85 -14.96
CA GLY A 58 12.32 -2.72 -16.42
C GLY A 58 12.01 -1.30 -16.89
N GLY A 59 11.97 -1.10 -18.22
CA GLY A 59 11.74 0.21 -18.83
C GLY A 59 13.03 0.99 -19.09
N ARG A 60 12.97 2.32 -19.01
CA ARG A 60 14.12 3.21 -19.25
C ARG A 60 15.12 3.11 -18.10
N ALA A 61 16.39 2.95 -18.44
CA ALA A 61 17.46 2.67 -17.47
C ALA A 61 17.66 3.80 -16.44
N ASP A 62 17.35 5.04 -16.81
CA ASP A 62 17.46 6.26 -16.01
C ASP A 62 16.16 6.67 -15.30
N TRP A 63 15.15 5.78 -15.30
CA TRP A 63 13.83 5.97 -14.66
C TRP A 63 13.53 4.92 -13.58
N GLN A 64 14.55 4.18 -13.11
CA GLN A 64 14.35 3.10 -12.15
C GLN A 64 14.15 3.68 -10.75
N ILE A 65 12.91 3.73 -10.26
CA ILE A 65 12.45 4.40 -9.01
C ILE A 65 12.54 5.94 -9.05
N VAL A 66 13.49 6.49 -9.78
CA VAL A 66 13.86 7.92 -9.74
C VAL A 66 14.26 8.41 -11.13
N HIS A 67 14.05 9.70 -11.39
CA HIS A 67 14.52 10.39 -12.60
C HIS A 67 14.82 11.88 -12.32
N ASP A 68 15.93 12.42 -12.85
CA ASP A 68 16.23 13.86 -12.84
C ASP A 68 15.39 14.57 -13.91
N THR A 69 14.13 14.83 -13.59
CA THR A 69 13.15 15.38 -14.54
C THR A 69 13.45 16.85 -14.86
N ASN A 70 14.07 17.58 -13.94
CA ASN A 70 14.40 18.99 -14.15
C ASN A 70 15.75 19.21 -14.87
N GLY A 71 16.60 18.19 -14.95
CA GLY A 71 17.87 18.19 -15.69
C GLY A 71 19.00 18.97 -15.02
N ASP A 72 18.96 19.17 -13.71
CA ASP A 72 20.00 19.90 -12.95
C ASP A 72 21.17 19.02 -12.50
N CYS A 73 21.18 17.76 -12.93
CA CYS A 73 22.16 16.72 -12.59
C CYS A 73 22.13 16.32 -11.11
N ARG A 74 21.00 16.50 -10.43
CA ARG A 74 20.76 16.07 -9.04
C ARG A 74 19.40 15.39 -8.96
N ILE A 75 19.26 14.56 -7.94
CA ILE A 75 17.96 13.99 -7.58
C ILE A 75 17.42 14.78 -6.40
N ASP A 76 16.25 15.38 -6.57
CA ASP A 76 15.47 15.92 -5.46
C ASP A 76 14.66 14.80 -4.80
N LEU A 77 15.09 14.39 -3.61
CA LEU A 77 14.43 13.35 -2.82
C LEU A 77 12.98 13.68 -2.45
N LEU A 78 12.56 14.94 -2.54
CA LEU A 78 11.20 15.36 -2.22
C LEU A 78 10.27 15.34 -3.44
N SER A 79 10.78 15.04 -4.63
CA SER A 79 9.97 15.17 -5.83
C SER A 79 10.25 14.23 -6.98
N GLU A 80 11.45 13.69 -7.06
CA GLU A 80 11.91 12.91 -8.21
C GLU A 80 12.05 11.43 -7.88
N VAL A 81 11.71 11.02 -6.64
CA VAL A 81 11.93 9.66 -6.14
C VAL A 81 10.62 9.03 -5.68
N ASN A 82 10.43 7.77 -6.07
CA ASN A 82 9.38 6.90 -5.56
C ASN A 82 9.85 6.11 -4.33
N PHE A 83 9.03 6.03 -3.30
CA PHE A 83 9.34 5.37 -2.03
C PHE A 83 8.21 4.45 -1.58
N GLY A 84 8.57 3.44 -0.79
CA GLY A 84 7.64 2.75 0.10
C GLY A 84 6.37 2.29 -0.60
N ALA A 85 5.24 2.92 -0.28
CA ALA A 85 3.92 2.52 -0.75
C ALA A 85 3.77 2.59 -2.27
N SER A 86 4.17 3.69 -2.92
CA SER A 86 4.09 3.83 -4.38
C SER A 86 4.87 2.72 -5.10
N THR A 87 6.07 2.37 -4.60
CA THR A 87 6.87 1.27 -5.18
C THR A 87 6.28 -0.11 -4.92
N ASN A 88 5.57 -0.32 -3.80
CA ASN A 88 4.89 -1.58 -3.54
C ASN A 88 3.62 -1.72 -4.39
N ALA A 89 2.87 -0.63 -4.58
CA ALA A 89 1.74 -0.60 -5.51
C ALA A 89 2.20 -1.02 -6.91
N ALA A 90 3.19 -0.33 -7.48
CA ALA A 90 3.73 -0.66 -8.80
C ALA A 90 4.26 -2.11 -8.92
N LYS A 91 4.86 -2.67 -7.86
CA LYS A 91 5.27 -4.10 -7.85
C LYS A 91 4.07 -5.03 -7.97
N ARG A 92 2.95 -4.70 -7.34
CA ARG A 92 1.73 -5.50 -7.34
C ARG A 92 0.91 -5.30 -8.59
N ASP A 93 0.84 -4.08 -9.11
CA ASP A 93 0.23 -3.76 -10.40
C ASP A 93 0.95 -4.52 -11.53
N ARG A 94 2.29 -4.48 -11.57
CA ARG A 94 3.10 -5.29 -12.52
C ARG A 94 2.92 -6.81 -12.34
N GLY A 95 2.71 -7.26 -11.11
CA GLY A 95 2.56 -8.67 -10.78
C GLY A 95 1.14 -9.20 -11.02
N ALA A 96 0.19 -8.31 -11.28
CA ALA A 96 -1.19 -8.68 -11.53
C ALA A 96 -1.41 -9.16 -12.97
N THR A 97 -2.51 -9.87 -13.14
CA THR A 97 -3.01 -10.41 -14.41
C THR A 97 -4.32 -9.77 -14.83
N THR A 98 -5.00 -9.08 -13.92
CA THR A 98 -6.13 -8.20 -14.21
C THR A 98 -5.69 -6.74 -14.40
N GLU A 99 -6.64 -5.85 -14.69
CA GLU A 99 -6.43 -4.41 -14.89
C GLU A 99 -6.36 -3.63 -13.55
N ILE A 100 -5.87 -4.25 -12.47
CA ILE A 100 -5.69 -3.56 -11.20
C ILE A 100 -4.51 -2.57 -11.33
N ASP A 101 -4.74 -1.31 -10.93
CA ASP A 101 -3.76 -0.22 -11.02
C ASP A 101 -3.81 0.60 -9.72
N LEU A 102 -3.27 0.03 -8.65
CA LEU A 102 -3.29 0.63 -7.31
C LEU A 102 -2.45 1.90 -7.26
N GLY A 103 -1.31 1.93 -7.96
CA GLY A 103 -0.44 3.09 -8.04
C GLY A 103 -1.12 4.26 -8.76
N GLY A 104 -1.67 4.00 -9.95
CA GLY A 104 -2.41 4.96 -10.75
C GLY A 104 -3.67 5.45 -10.05
N ASP A 105 -4.51 4.56 -9.52
CA ASP A 105 -5.75 4.92 -8.80
C ASP A 105 -5.47 5.89 -7.64
N ALA A 106 -4.42 5.64 -6.85
CA ALA A 106 -4.03 6.51 -5.76
C ALA A 106 -3.51 7.86 -6.27
N PHE A 107 -2.62 7.85 -7.26
CA PHE A 107 -2.02 9.07 -7.81
C PHE A 107 -3.07 9.98 -8.46
N ASP A 108 -3.95 9.43 -9.29
CA ASP A 108 -5.03 10.17 -9.95
C ASP A 108 -5.97 10.81 -8.93
N ALA A 109 -6.32 10.10 -7.87
CA ALA A 109 -7.14 10.63 -6.79
C ALA A 109 -6.41 11.75 -6.01
N PHE A 110 -5.10 11.64 -5.77
CA PHE A 110 -4.31 12.72 -5.18
C PHE A 110 -4.32 13.98 -6.05
N VAL A 111 -4.10 13.82 -7.36
CA VAL A 111 -4.12 14.95 -8.32
C VAL A 111 -5.51 15.59 -8.38
N ALA A 112 -6.57 14.77 -8.47
CA ALA A 112 -7.94 15.25 -8.53
C ALA A 112 -8.38 15.98 -7.26
N GLY A 113 -8.02 15.46 -6.08
CA GLY A 113 -8.29 16.11 -4.80
C GLY A 113 -7.49 17.40 -4.64
N ARG A 114 -6.20 17.40 -5.01
CA ARG A 114 -5.36 18.61 -4.96
C ARG A 114 -5.93 19.71 -5.85
N ARG A 115 -6.38 19.35 -7.06
CA ARG A 115 -7.05 20.25 -8.00
C ARG A 115 -8.34 20.84 -7.40
N LEU A 116 -9.20 20.00 -6.83
CA LEU A 116 -10.44 20.45 -6.19
C LEU A 116 -10.17 21.49 -5.09
N ILE A 117 -9.16 21.26 -4.26
CA ILE A 117 -8.76 22.19 -3.19
C ILE A 117 -8.30 23.52 -3.80
N THR A 118 -7.38 23.50 -4.78
CA THR A 118 -6.83 24.71 -5.42
C THR A 118 -7.88 25.55 -6.14
N GLU A 119 -8.80 24.91 -6.86
CA GLU A 119 -9.82 25.58 -7.66
C GLU A 119 -10.97 26.16 -6.80
N THR A 120 -11.01 25.81 -5.50
CA THR A 120 -12.03 26.30 -4.57
C THR A 120 -11.56 27.58 -3.88
N GLU A 121 -12.26 28.70 -4.13
CA GLU A 121 -12.01 29.95 -3.41
C GLU A 121 -12.61 29.91 -2.00
N GLY A 122 -11.75 29.93 -0.97
CA GLY A 122 -12.17 29.86 0.42
C GLY A 122 -12.58 28.46 0.86
N GLU A 123 -13.39 28.37 1.91
CA GLU A 123 -13.77 27.09 2.51
C GLU A 123 -14.59 26.20 1.55
N LEU A 124 -14.33 24.88 1.62
CA LEU A 124 -15.09 23.91 0.84
C LEU A 124 -16.56 23.90 1.28
N SER A 125 -17.45 23.86 0.30
CA SER A 125 -18.86 23.53 0.57
C SER A 125 -19.00 22.08 1.05
N ALA A 126 -20.14 21.75 1.65
CA ALA A 126 -20.42 20.38 2.11
C ALA A 126 -20.37 19.35 0.96
N GLU A 127 -20.78 19.74 -0.25
CA GLU A 127 -20.71 18.89 -1.44
C GLU A 127 -19.26 18.67 -1.88
N GLN A 128 -18.43 19.72 -1.92
CA GLN A 128 -17.01 19.61 -2.25
C GLN A 128 -16.24 18.79 -1.22
N LEU A 129 -16.51 18.96 0.08
CA LEU A 129 -15.91 18.13 1.12
C LEU A 129 -16.30 16.65 0.95
N THR A 130 -17.54 16.38 0.55
CA THR A 130 -17.99 15.01 0.23
C THR A 130 -17.23 14.45 -0.97
N THR A 131 -17.00 15.25 -2.02
CA THR A 131 -16.16 14.85 -3.16
C THR A 131 -14.71 14.59 -2.73
N LEU A 132 -14.12 15.46 -1.91
CA LEU A 132 -12.75 15.30 -1.41
C LEU A 132 -12.59 14.01 -0.59
N ARG A 133 -13.57 13.69 0.26
CA ARG A 133 -13.63 12.41 0.98
C ARG A 133 -13.67 11.21 0.03
N GLY A 134 -14.36 11.32 -1.10
CA GLY A 134 -14.37 10.28 -2.14
C GLY A 134 -12.98 10.02 -2.72
N TYR A 135 -12.21 11.07 -3.04
CA TYR A 135 -10.81 10.91 -3.48
C TYR A 135 -9.95 10.30 -2.38
N ARG A 136 -10.14 10.72 -1.13
CA ARG A 136 -9.47 10.12 0.02
C ARG A 136 -9.77 8.63 0.15
N ASP A 137 -11.03 8.22 0.02
CA ASP A 137 -11.42 6.82 0.16
C ASP A 137 -10.75 5.96 -0.94
N THR A 138 -10.65 6.48 -2.17
CA THR A 138 -9.87 5.84 -3.25
C THR A 138 -8.40 5.69 -2.88
N ILE A 139 -7.76 6.76 -2.41
CA ILE A 139 -6.34 6.76 -2.02
C ILE A 139 -6.07 5.73 -0.90
N VAL A 140 -6.85 5.81 0.18
CA VAL A 140 -6.67 4.94 1.36
C VAL A 140 -6.90 3.48 0.98
N SER A 141 -7.91 3.21 0.14
CA SER A 141 -8.20 1.86 -0.33
C SER A 141 -7.08 1.31 -1.21
N ALA A 142 -6.65 2.07 -2.22
CA ALA A 142 -5.58 1.64 -3.14
C ALA A 142 -4.26 1.38 -2.40
N TRP A 143 -3.91 2.27 -1.47
CA TRP A 143 -2.71 2.12 -0.64
C TRP A 143 -2.78 0.88 0.25
N GLU A 144 -3.86 0.68 1.01
CA GLU A 144 -3.97 -0.49 1.87
C GLU A 144 -4.02 -1.80 1.06
N LYS A 145 -4.67 -1.77 -0.10
CA LYS A 145 -4.64 -2.89 -1.06
C LYS A 145 -3.22 -3.19 -1.53
N ALA A 146 -2.37 -2.19 -1.77
CA ALA A 146 -0.97 -2.44 -2.15
C ALA A 146 -0.21 -3.22 -1.07
N TYR A 147 -0.45 -2.90 0.21
CA TYR A 147 0.11 -3.65 1.33
C TYR A 147 -0.51 -5.05 1.48
N ALA A 148 -1.81 -5.19 1.27
CA ALA A 148 -2.49 -6.48 1.30
C ALA A 148 -2.04 -7.42 0.18
N ALA A 149 -1.93 -6.93 -1.05
CA ALA A 149 -1.38 -7.67 -2.18
C ALA A 149 0.10 -8.03 -1.95
N THR A 150 0.87 -7.15 -1.30
CA THR A 150 2.25 -7.46 -0.89
C THR A 150 2.32 -8.54 0.21
N ALA A 151 1.38 -8.54 1.16
CA ALA A 151 1.27 -9.64 2.12
C ALA A 151 0.87 -10.96 1.43
N VAL A 152 -0.04 -10.94 0.44
CA VAL A 152 -0.36 -12.12 -0.38
C VAL A 152 0.87 -12.66 -1.11
N HIS A 153 1.64 -11.79 -1.75
CA HIS A 153 2.92 -12.14 -2.40
C HIS A 153 3.85 -12.90 -1.45
N TYR A 154 4.09 -12.36 -0.25
CA TYR A 154 4.98 -13.05 0.69
C TYR A 154 4.37 -14.31 1.30
N ILE A 155 3.04 -14.45 1.38
CA ILE A 155 2.42 -15.75 1.71
C ILE A 155 2.78 -16.78 0.63
N ASN A 156 2.69 -16.40 -0.66
CA ASN A 156 3.04 -17.28 -1.77
C ASN A 156 4.52 -17.66 -1.75
N ASP A 157 5.42 -16.71 -1.47
CA ASP A 157 6.86 -16.98 -1.34
C ASP A 157 7.16 -17.91 -0.15
N VAL A 158 6.56 -17.69 1.02
CA VAL A 158 6.73 -18.59 2.18
C VAL A 158 6.22 -20.00 1.88
N LEU A 159 5.09 -20.13 1.19
CA LEU A 159 4.58 -21.43 0.75
C LEU A 159 5.57 -22.12 -0.22
N ALA A 160 6.17 -21.37 -1.14
CA ALA A 160 7.19 -21.88 -2.07
C ALA A 160 8.48 -22.31 -1.34
N ASP A 161 8.90 -21.55 -0.32
CA ASP A 161 10.03 -21.93 0.53
C ASP A 161 9.76 -23.22 1.30
N MET A 162 8.54 -23.40 1.79
CA MET A 162 8.09 -24.64 2.45
C MET A 162 8.03 -25.82 1.49
N ASP A 163 7.66 -25.61 0.22
CA ASP A 163 7.70 -26.65 -0.83
C ASP A 163 9.14 -27.15 -1.10
N ALA A 164 10.14 -26.29 -0.87
CA ALA A 164 11.54 -26.65 -1.05
C ALA A 164 12.12 -27.49 0.11
N PHE A 165 11.39 -27.70 1.21
CA PHE A 165 11.91 -28.45 2.36
C PHE A 165 12.48 -29.83 1.98
N GLY A 166 13.68 -30.13 2.50
CA GLY A 166 14.37 -31.39 2.25
C GLY A 166 15.06 -31.46 0.87
N THR A 167 15.02 -30.39 0.07
CA THR A 167 15.71 -30.29 -1.22
C THR A 167 16.95 -29.39 -1.13
N GLU A 168 17.81 -29.43 -2.14
CA GLU A 168 18.99 -28.56 -2.25
C GLU A 168 18.65 -27.09 -2.54
N THR A 169 17.42 -26.79 -2.96
CA THR A 169 16.97 -25.42 -3.28
C THR A 169 16.43 -24.68 -2.06
N TYR A 170 16.27 -25.34 -0.92
CA TYR A 170 15.82 -24.66 0.30
C TYR A 170 16.90 -23.75 0.87
N VAL A 171 16.54 -22.48 1.07
CA VAL A 171 17.41 -21.46 1.68
C VAL A 171 16.70 -20.88 2.91
N PHE A 172 17.21 -21.19 4.10
CA PHE A 172 16.64 -20.67 5.36
C PHE A 172 16.60 -19.14 5.41
N ALA A 173 17.61 -18.46 4.85
CA ALA A 173 17.67 -17.01 4.84
C ALA A 173 16.53 -16.39 4.02
N ASP A 174 16.15 -17.00 2.90
CA ASP A 174 15.05 -16.53 2.05
C ASP A 174 13.72 -16.75 2.76
N HIS A 175 13.47 -17.95 3.29
CA HIS A 175 12.27 -18.24 4.10
C HIS A 175 12.12 -17.29 5.29
N ALA A 176 13.20 -17.07 6.05
CA ALA A 176 13.16 -16.14 7.18
C ALA A 176 12.88 -14.69 6.73
N LYS A 177 13.43 -14.28 5.59
CA LYS A 177 13.20 -12.95 5.00
C LYS A 177 11.74 -12.80 4.55
N HIS A 178 11.24 -13.69 3.69
CA HIS A 178 9.88 -13.61 3.16
C HIS A 178 8.84 -13.62 4.29
N TRP A 179 9.03 -14.47 5.31
CA TRP A 179 8.15 -14.47 6.48
C TRP A 179 8.22 -13.16 7.28
N ALA A 180 9.42 -12.61 7.48
CA ALA A 180 9.57 -11.35 8.21
C ALA A 180 8.94 -10.17 7.46
N GLU A 181 9.10 -10.11 6.14
CA GLU A 181 8.46 -9.12 5.28
C GLU A 181 6.93 -9.26 5.33
N LEU A 182 6.39 -10.48 5.21
CA LEU A 182 4.97 -10.80 5.42
C LEU A 182 4.44 -10.25 6.75
N LYS A 183 5.09 -10.60 7.86
CA LYS A 183 4.65 -10.15 9.20
C LYS A 183 4.69 -8.62 9.31
N GLY A 184 5.71 -7.98 8.73
CA GLY A 184 5.85 -6.52 8.70
C GLY A 184 4.69 -5.83 7.98
N PHE A 185 4.36 -6.27 6.76
CA PHE A 185 3.22 -5.71 6.00
C PHE A 185 1.88 -6.00 6.70
N ALA A 186 1.69 -7.20 7.24
CA ALA A 186 0.45 -7.57 7.93
C ALA A 186 0.19 -6.70 9.18
N LEU A 187 1.25 -6.26 9.88
CA LEU A 187 1.11 -5.38 11.05
C LEU A 187 0.62 -3.98 10.68
N ALA A 188 0.76 -3.52 9.44
CA ALA A 188 0.39 -2.17 9.04
C ALA A 188 -1.12 -1.89 9.16
N PHE A 189 -1.95 -2.92 8.98
CA PHE A 189 -3.42 -2.79 8.95
C PHE A 189 -4.02 -2.25 10.25
N GLN A 190 -3.35 -2.42 11.40
CA GLN A 190 -3.82 -1.87 12.68
C GLN A 190 -3.79 -0.33 12.72
N PHE A 191 -3.04 0.31 11.82
CA PHE A 191 -2.87 1.76 11.76
C PHE A 191 -3.75 2.42 10.70
N ASN A 192 -4.62 1.66 10.02
CA ASN A 192 -5.67 2.24 9.19
C ASN A 192 -7.03 2.04 9.88
N PRO A 193 -7.66 3.08 10.45
CA PRO A 193 -8.98 2.95 11.07
C PRO A 193 -10.07 2.51 10.08
N ARG A 194 -9.83 2.65 8.77
CA ARG A 194 -10.72 2.24 7.68
C ARG A 194 -10.41 0.85 7.11
N SER A 195 -9.55 0.07 7.78
CA SER A 195 -9.17 -1.25 7.31
C SER A 195 -10.34 -2.23 7.30
N PRO A 196 -10.61 -2.94 6.19
CA PRO A 196 -11.60 -4.01 6.16
C PRO A 196 -11.33 -5.12 7.18
N LEU A 197 -10.06 -5.32 7.57
CA LEU A 197 -9.67 -6.30 8.58
C LEU A 197 -10.06 -5.93 10.01
N LEU A 198 -10.31 -4.65 10.27
CA LEU A 198 -10.85 -4.17 11.55
C LEU A 198 -12.38 -4.25 11.58
N GLU A 199 -13.04 -4.12 10.42
CA GLU A 199 -14.51 -4.23 10.28
C GLU A 199 -15.01 -5.67 10.19
N MET A 200 -14.23 -6.57 9.57
CA MET A 200 -14.58 -7.98 9.44
C MET A 200 -14.61 -8.68 10.80
N ASP A 201 -15.80 -8.87 11.36
CA ASP A 201 -16.02 -9.65 12.57
C ASP A 201 -16.82 -10.94 12.29
N ARG A 202 -16.14 -12.08 12.42
CA ARG A 202 -16.74 -13.43 12.44
C ARG A 202 -16.51 -14.12 13.79
N GLY A 203 -16.64 -13.37 14.88
CA GLY A 203 -16.33 -13.80 16.26
C GLY A 203 -14.89 -13.49 16.71
N MET A 204 -14.08 -12.96 15.80
CA MET A 204 -12.73 -12.41 15.99
C MET A 204 -12.45 -11.49 14.80
N ARG A 205 -11.82 -10.34 15.05
CA ARG A 205 -11.49 -9.38 13.97
C ARG A 205 -10.59 -10.05 12.93
N GLY A 206 -10.76 -9.68 11.66
CA GLY A 206 -9.92 -10.15 10.55
C GLY A 206 -8.43 -10.00 10.84
N PHE A 207 -8.03 -8.88 11.45
CA PHE A 207 -6.65 -8.62 11.87
C PHE A 207 -6.11 -9.67 12.85
N ASP A 208 -6.88 -9.99 13.89
CA ASP A 208 -6.48 -10.95 14.92
C ASP A 208 -6.42 -12.38 14.32
N ARG A 209 -7.35 -12.71 13.41
CA ARG A 209 -7.34 -13.99 12.66
C ARG A 209 -6.11 -14.10 11.76
N LEU A 210 -5.80 -13.05 10.99
CA LEU A 210 -4.62 -12.99 10.13
C LEU A 210 -3.36 -13.30 10.93
N HIS A 211 -3.13 -12.59 12.03
CA HIS A 211 -1.95 -12.82 12.86
C HIS A 211 -1.95 -14.18 13.57
N GLY A 212 -3.12 -14.73 13.90
CA GLY A 212 -3.24 -16.10 14.39
C GLY A 212 -2.77 -17.13 13.37
N PHE A 213 -3.11 -16.94 12.08
CA PHE A 213 -2.64 -17.81 11.00
C PHE A 213 -1.15 -17.66 10.73
N LEU A 214 -0.64 -16.43 10.68
CA LEU A 214 0.77 -16.15 10.40
C LEU A 214 1.70 -16.64 11.52
N GLY A 215 1.23 -16.61 12.77
CA GLY A 215 2.03 -16.91 13.95
C GLY A 215 3.09 -15.84 14.23
N ASP A 216 4.03 -16.15 15.14
CA ASP A 216 5.10 -15.24 15.57
C ASP A 216 6.50 -15.65 15.10
N ALA A 217 6.60 -16.77 14.40
CA ALA A 217 7.79 -17.23 13.69
C ALA A 217 7.37 -18.18 12.54
N PRO A 218 8.19 -18.33 11.48
CA PRO A 218 7.91 -19.33 10.46
C PRO A 218 8.05 -20.75 11.02
N VAL A 219 7.23 -21.67 10.54
CA VAL A 219 7.41 -23.10 10.82
C VAL A 219 8.53 -23.66 9.94
N LEU A 220 9.51 -24.33 10.56
CA LEU A 220 10.64 -24.94 9.87
C LEU A 220 10.43 -26.45 9.69
N ALA A 221 11.12 -27.05 8.72
CA ALA A 221 11.02 -28.49 8.43
C ALA A 221 11.23 -29.40 9.66
N ALA A 222 12.05 -28.97 10.63
CA ALA A 222 12.33 -29.71 11.87
C ALA A 222 11.12 -29.80 12.83
N ALA A 223 10.04 -29.04 12.61
CA ALA A 223 8.81 -29.09 13.40
C ALA A 223 7.98 -30.37 13.16
N GLY A 224 8.31 -31.14 12.12
CA GLY A 224 7.61 -32.37 11.76
C GLY A 224 6.47 -32.16 10.77
N GLU A 225 6.09 -33.23 10.07
CA GLU A 225 5.17 -33.19 8.93
C GLU A 225 3.80 -32.59 9.28
N THR A 226 3.24 -32.94 10.44
CA THR A 226 1.95 -32.40 10.90
C THR A 226 2.00 -30.88 11.09
N ALA A 227 3.03 -30.37 11.78
CA ALA A 227 3.15 -28.94 12.01
C ALA A 227 3.34 -28.15 10.71
N VAL A 228 4.09 -28.71 9.75
CA VAL A 228 4.28 -28.13 8.42
C VAL A 228 2.96 -28.11 7.63
N ALA A 229 2.18 -29.19 7.65
CA ALA A 229 0.90 -29.28 6.96
C ALA A 229 -0.16 -28.33 7.56
N ASP A 230 -0.22 -28.25 8.89
CA ASP A 230 -1.13 -27.35 9.61
C ASP A 230 -0.79 -25.89 9.30
N TYR A 231 0.51 -25.54 9.28
CA TYR A 231 0.95 -24.18 8.98
C TYR A 231 0.69 -23.77 7.52
N ARG A 232 0.88 -24.69 6.57
CA ARG A 232 0.49 -24.48 5.17
C ARG A 232 -0.99 -24.12 5.06
N THR A 233 -1.84 -24.90 5.71
CA THR A 233 -3.29 -24.65 5.74
C THR A 233 -3.60 -23.27 6.32
N ALA A 234 -2.92 -22.89 7.42
CA ALA A 234 -3.07 -21.57 8.02
C ALA A 234 -2.67 -20.43 7.07
N LEU A 235 -1.56 -20.57 6.34
CA LEU A 235 -1.11 -19.59 5.34
C LEU A 235 -2.10 -19.48 4.17
N GLU A 236 -2.66 -20.60 3.71
CA GLU A 236 -3.70 -20.61 2.68
C GLU A 236 -4.98 -19.90 3.16
N ASP A 237 -5.39 -20.12 4.42
CA ASP A 237 -6.50 -19.42 5.06
C ASP A 237 -6.22 -17.91 5.22
N ALA A 238 -4.99 -17.52 5.55
CA ALA A 238 -4.56 -16.12 5.62
C ALA A 238 -4.66 -15.43 4.25
N ARG A 239 -4.19 -16.11 3.19
CA ARG A 239 -4.29 -15.63 1.81
C ARG A 239 -5.74 -15.46 1.38
N ALA A 240 -6.60 -16.45 1.68
CA ALA A 240 -8.02 -16.38 1.38
C ALA A 240 -8.73 -15.25 2.14
N LEU A 241 -8.37 -15.02 3.40
CA LEU A 241 -8.88 -13.91 4.20
C LEU A 241 -8.52 -12.55 3.58
N LEU A 242 -7.27 -12.35 3.15
CA LEU A 242 -6.85 -11.12 2.48
C LEU A 242 -7.56 -10.94 1.15
N ALA A 243 -7.67 -11.99 0.34
CA ALA A 243 -8.38 -11.96 -0.92
C ALA A 243 -9.85 -11.55 -0.75
N GLU A 244 -10.54 -12.10 0.25
CA GLU A 244 -11.93 -11.76 0.59
C GLU A 244 -12.05 -10.31 1.08
N ALA A 245 -11.19 -9.91 2.03
CA ALA A 245 -11.23 -8.58 2.66
C ALA A 245 -11.04 -7.43 1.68
N TYR A 246 -10.19 -7.62 0.67
CA TYR A 246 -9.84 -6.59 -0.31
C TYR A 246 -10.44 -6.84 -1.70
N ALA A 247 -11.27 -7.88 -1.83
CA ALA A 247 -11.93 -8.28 -3.07
C ALA A 247 -10.95 -8.49 -4.24
N PHE A 248 -9.82 -9.15 -3.99
CA PHE A 248 -8.85 -9.45 -5.04
C PHE A 248 -9.32 -10.58 -5.95
N ALA A 249 -8.98 -10.47 -7.23
CA ALA A 249 -9.22 -11.53 -8.21
C ALA A 249 -8.36 -12.75 -7.90
N ALA A 250 -8.89 -13.95 -8.15
CA ALA A 250 -8.21 -15.19 -7.80
C ALA A 250 -6.92 -15.39 -8.62
N GLU A 251 -6.93 -14.95 -9.88
CA GLU A 251 -5.79 -14.95 -10.78
C GLU A 251 -4.64 -14.06 -10.29
N ASP A 252 -4.94 -12.87 -9.73
CA ASP A 252 -3.93 -11.98 -9.17
C ASP A 252 -3.35 -12.53 -7.87
N VAL A 253 -4.21 -13.07 -6.99
CA VAL A 253 -3.78 -13.73 -5.75
C VAL A 253 -2.85 -14.91 -6.03
N ALA A 254 -3.02 -15.60 -7.14
CA ALA A 254 -2.15 -16.69 -7.56
C ALA A 254 -0.88 -16.21 -8.28
N ALA A 255 -0.94 -15.07 -8.97
CA ALA A 255 0.18 -14.53 -9.74
C ALA A 255 1.19 -13.75 -8.89
N TRP A 256 0.71 -13.09 -7.83
CA TRP A 256 1.52 -12.26 -6.95
C TRP A 256 2.58 -13.03 -6.19
#